data_AF-A0A8S0V937-F1
#
_entry.id   AF-A0A8S0V937-F1
#
_cell.length_a   1.000
_cell.length_b   1.000
_cell.length_c   1.000
_cell.angle_alpha   90.00
_cell.angle_beta   90.00
_cell.angle_gamma   90.00
#
_symmetry.space_group_name_H-M   'P 1'
#
loop_
_entity.id
_entity.type
_entity.pdbx_description
1 polymer ?
#
loop_
_entity_poly.entity_id
_entity_poly.type
_entity_poly.pdbx_seq_one_letter_code
_entity_poly.pdbx_strand_id
1 'polypeptide(L)'
;MPNETLAKHLFHWENQTPEWAMRLRVALYMAEALDYCSNEGRPLYHDLNAYRVLFDENGDPRLSCFGLMKNSRDGKSYSTNLAYTPPEYLRNGRVTPESVAFSFGTVLLDLLSGKHIPPSHALDMIRGKNILLLTDSHLEGNFSTEEATVVFGLASQCLQYEPRERPKTKDLVSTLSPLQNKPDVPSHMMLGISKQEETPPTPQRPLSPMDDACSRMDLTAIHQILVMTHYKDDVGTNELSFQEWTQQMRDMLDARKRGDLAFRDKDFKTAIDCYSQFIDVGTMISPTVHARRSLCYLMCDQPDAALRDAMQAQCVYPDWSTAFYMQAVALAKLDMHKDAADMLNEATLLEEKKQRGGKGP
;
A
#
# COMPACT_ATOMS: atom_id res chain seq x y z
N MET A 1 4.27 0.35 -5.55
CA MET A 1 3.09 -0.29 -6.19
C MET A 1 1.94 -0.13 -5.21
N PRO A 2 0.83 0.52 -5.62
CA PRO A 2 -0.20 1.01 -4.70
C PRO A 2 -1.05 -0.12 -4.09
N ASN A 3 -1.16 -1.26 -4.77
CA ASN A 3 -2.01 -2.36 -4.35
C ASN A 3 -1.23 -3.50 -3.66
N GLU A 4 -0.11 -3.16 -3.01
CA GLU A 4 0.61 -4.04 -2.07
C GLU A 4 1.19 -5.34 -2.69
N THR A 5 1.62 -6.27 -1.82
CA THR A 5 2.25 -7.55 -2.21
C THR A 5 1.25 -8.71 -2.19
N LEU A 6 1.52 -9.78 -2.96
CA LEU A 6 0.78 -11.04 -2.89
C LEU A 6 0.76 -11.61 -1.46
N ALA A 7 1.85 -11.48 -0.72
CA ALA A 7 1.90 -11.91 0.68
C ALA A 7 0.86 -11.18 1.55
N LYS A 8 0.64 -9.87 1.35
CA LYS A 8 -0.40 -9.12 2.08
C LYS A 8 -1.80 -9.62 1.74
N HIS A 9 -2.07 -9.93 0.48
CA HIS A 9 -3.38 -10.42 0.04
C HIS A 9 -3.65 -11.89 0.41
N LEU A 10 -2.62 -12.74 0.44
CA LEU A 10 -2.79 -14.17 0.76
C LEU A 10 -2.73 -14.46 2.27
N PHE A 11 -1.79 -13.86 3.01
CA PHE A 11 -1.48 -14.28 4.39
C PHE A 11 -2.15 -13.40 5.46
N HIS A 12 -2.50 -12.16 5.11
CA HIS A 12 -3.10 -11.19 6.03
C HIS A 12 -4.57 -10.97 5.68
N TRP A 13 -5.43 -11.65 6.42
CA TRP A 13 -6.87 -11.86 6.21
C TRP A 13 -7.77 -10.61 6.38
N GLU A 14 -7.20 -9.45 6.70
CA GLU A 14 -7.97 -8.24 7.02
C GLU A 14 -8.68 -7.65 5.78
N ASN A 15 -8.22 -8.00 4.58
CA ASN A 15 -8.85 -7.66 3.30
C ASN A 15 -9.06 -8.95 2.50
N GLN A 16 -10.23 -9.12 1.89
CA GLN A 16 -10.68 -10.31 1.14
C GLN A 16 -9.55 -11.12 0.46
N THR A 17 -9.50 -12.44 0.74
CA THR A 17 -8.52 -13.32 0.07
C THR A 17 -8.79 -13.37 -1.44
N PRO A 18 -7.76 -13.31 -2.32
CA PRO A 18 -7.94 -13.37 -3.76
C PRO A 18 -8.73 -14.60 -4.19
N GLU A 19 -9.72 -14.38 -5.06
CA GLU A 19 -10.47 -15.47 -5.67
C GLU A 19 -9.58 -16.36 -6.54
N TRP A 20 -10.01 -17.60 -6.79
CA TRP A 20 -9.23 -18.60 -7.51
C TRP A 20 -8.74 -18.11 -8.89
N ALA A 21 -9.60 -17.43 -9.66
CA ALA A 21 -9.24 -16.86 -10.96
C ALA A 21 -8.07 -15.87 -10.86
N MET A 22 -8.05 -15.04 -9.80
CA MET A 22 -6.95 -14.09 -9.57
C MET A 22 -5.65 -14.82 -9.23
N ARG A 23 -5.72 -15.93 -8.48
CA ARG A 23 -4.54 -16.74 -8.17
C ARG A 23 -3.93 -17.38 -9.43
N LEU A 24 -4.78 -17.87 -10.34
CA LEU A 24 -4.34 -18.38 -11.63
C LEU A 24 -3.71 -17.29 -12.51
N ARG A 25 -4.26 -16.06 -12.48
CA ARG A 25 -3.68 -14.91 -13.17
C ARG A 25 -2.31 -14.54 -12.64
N VAL A 26 -2.15 -14.50 -11.32
CA VAL A 26 -0.84 -14.27 -10.67
C VAL A 26 0.17 -15.31 -11.12
N ALA A 27 -0.18 -16.60 -11.08
CA ALA A 27 0.72 -17.68 -11.52
C ALA A 27 1.19 -17.47 -12.97
N LEU A 28 0.26 -17.19 -13.88
CA LEU A 28 0.58 -16.98 -15.30
C LEU A 28 1.47 -15.75 -15.50
N TYR A 29 1.10 -14.59 -14.93
CA TYR A 29 1.84 -13.34 -15.14
C TYR A 29 3.27 -13.44 -14.59
N MET A 30 3.46 -14.17 -13.48
CA MET A 30 4.80 -14.43 -12.95
C MET A 30 5.59 -15.37 -13.88
N ALA A 31 4.96 -16.41 -14.42
CA ALA A 31 5.60 -17.30 -15.39
C ALA A 31 6.02 -16.55 -16.67
N GLU A 32 5.15 -15.68 -17.19
CA GLU A 32 5.42 -14.86 -18.37
C GLU A 32 6.54 -13.84 -18.11
N ALA A 33 6.53 -13.17 -16.96
CA ALA A 33 7.60 -12.24 -16.58
C ALA A 33 8.96 -12.93 -16.48
N LEU A 34 9.00 -14.14 -15.90
CA LEU A 34 10.23 -14.93 -15.80
C LEU A 34 10.68 -15.45 -17.18
N ASP A 35 9.76 -15.90 -18.02
CA ASP A 35 10.10 -16.36 -19.38
C ASP A 35 10.62 -15.22 -20.25
N TYR A 36 9.99 -14.05 -20.17
CA TYR A 36 10.46 -12.83 -20.81
C TYR A 36 11.88 -12.48 -20.37
N CYS A 37 12.15 -12.45 -19.06
CA CYS A 37 13.49 -12.17 -18.54
C CYS A 37 14.52 -13.20 -19.02
N SER A 38 14.15 -14.48 -19.07
CA SER A 38 14.99 -15.56 -19.57
C SER A 38 15.36 -15.36 -21.05
N ASN A 39 14.38 -15.00 -21.88
CA ASN A 39 14.57 -14.72 -23.31
C ASN A 39 15.44 -13.47 -23.54
N GLU A 40 15.35 -12.48 -22.65
CA GLU A 40 16.21 -11.27 -22.64
C GLU A 40 17.62 -11.52 -22.04
N GLY A 41 18.02 -12.78 -21.85
CA GLY A 41 19.34 -13.15 -21.33
C GLY A 41 19.52 -12.87 -19.83
N ARG A 42 18.43 -12.73 -19.08
CA ARG A 42 18.40 -12.55 -17.62
C ARG A 42 17.61 -13.69 -16.95
N PRO A 43 18.05 -14.96 -17.06
CA PRO A 43 17.29 -16.12 -16.58
C PRO A 43 17.32 -16.31 -15.06
N LEU A 44 17.97 -15.40 -14.32
CA LEU A 44 18.14 -15.51 -12.88
C LEU A 44 17.24 -14.51 -12.17
N TYR A 45 16.53 -15.01 -11.16
CA TYR A 45 15.78 -14.19 -10.22
C TYR A 45 16.08 -14.68 -8.80
N HIS A 46 16.66 -13.80 -8.00
CA HIS A 46 17.00 -14.08 -6.61
C HIS A 46 15.81 -13.77 -5.71
N ASP A 47 15.59 -14.64 -4.71
CA ASP A 47 14.58 -14.41 -3.67
C ASP A 47 13.13 -14.31 -4.20
N LEU A 48 12.76 -15.13 -5.19
CA LEU A 48 11.38 -15.21 -5.67
C LEU A 48 10.47 -15.81 -4.58
N ASN A 49 9.48 -15.03 -4.13
CA ASN A 49 8.47 -15.42 -3.14
C ASN A 49 7.26 -14.47 -3.23
N ALA A 50 6.20 -14.71 -2.45
CA ALA A 50 4.99 -13.90 -2.44
C ALA A 50 5.21 -12.41 -2.06
N TYR A 51 6.30 -12.06 -1.36
CA TYR A 51 6.64 -10.66 -1.04
C TYR A 51 7.27 -9.91 -2.24
N ARG A 52 7.70 -10.63 -3.28
CA ARG A 52 8.25 -10.05 -4.52
C ARG A 52 7.23 -9.87 -5.64
N VAL A 53 6.03 -10.40 -5.46
CA VAL A 53 4.90 -10.21 -6.36
C VAL A 53 4.09 -9.02 -5.84
N LEU A 54 3.96 -7.99 -6.67
CA LEU A 54 3.30 -6.73 -6.35
C LEU A 54 2.07 -6.55 -7.26
N PHE A 55 1.15 -5.67 -6.88
CA PHE A 55 0.03 -5.30 -7.75
C PHE A 55 0.09 -3.82 -8.14
N ASP A 56 0.03 -3.53 -9.43
CA ASP A 56 -0.01 -2.15 -9.93
C ASP A 56 -1.37 -1.48 -9.69
N GLU A 57 -1.53 -0.23 -10.13
CA GLU A 57 -2.77 0.56 -10.01
C GLU A 57 -4.03 -0.12 -10.57
N ASN A 58 -3.89 -0.99 -11.56
CA ASN A 58 -5.00 -1.73 -12.17
C ASN A 58 -5.27 -3.07 -11.46
N GLY A 59 -4.51 -3.37 -10.42
CA GLY A 59 -4.52 -4.65 -9.71
C GLY A 59 -3.77 -5.74 -10.47
N ASP A 60 -3.02 -5.42 -11.54
CA ASP A 60 -2.34 -6.46 -12.32
C ASP A 60 -1.08 -6.94 -11.58
N PRO A 61 -0.82 -8.26 -11.55
CA PRO A 61 0.37 -8.81 -10.93
C PRO A 61 1.65 -8.34 -11.64
N ARG A 62 2.62 -7.82 -10.89
CA ARG A 62 3.93 -7.38 -11.37
C ARG A 62 5.04 -8.04 -10.56
N LEU A 63 6.07 -8.52 -11.25
CA LEU A 63 7.27 -9.03 -10.61
C LEU A 63 8.20 -7.87 -10.27
N SER A 64 8.62 -7.76 -9.00
CA SER A 64 9.57 -6.75 -8.57
C SER A 64 10.91 -6.85 -9.30
N CYS A 65 11.60 -5.74 -9.58
CA CYS A 65 12.92 -5.78 -10.20
C CYS A 65 14.05 -6.13 -9.22
N PHE A 66 13.81 -6.14 -7.91
CA PHE A 66 14.86 -6.33 -6.89
C PHE A 66 15.54 -7.71 -6.96
N GLY A 67 14.88 -8.73 -7.51
CA GLY A 67 15.49 -10.06 -7.68
C GLY A 67 16.33 -10.22 -8.94
N LEU A 68 16.27 -9.27 -9.89
CA LEU A 68 16.98 -9.34 -11.18
C LEU A 68 18.47 -8.98 -11.05
N MET A 69 19.17 -9.73 -10.21
CA MET A 69 20.59 -9.59 -9.93
C MET A 69 21.40 -10.68 -10.64
N LYS A 70 22.68 -10.38 -10.89
CA LYS A 70 23.65 -11.40 -11.31
C LYS A 70 24.27 -12.06 -10.07
N ASN A 71 24.66 -13.32 -10.21
CA ASN A 71 25.56 -13.96 -9.24
C ASN A 71 26.84 -13.11 -9.08
N SER A 72 27.44 -13.13 -7.88
CA SER A 72 28.72 -12.47 -7.63
C SER A 72 29.86 -13.03 -8.49
N ARG A 73 31.01 -12.34 -8.50
CA ARG A 73 32.22 -12.77 -9.24
C ARG A 73 32.69 -14.18 -8.86
N ASP A 74 32.47 -14.59 -7.62
CA ASP A 74 32.81 -15.93 -7.12
C ASP A 74 31.68 -16.96 -7.38
N GLY A 75 30.61 -16.52 -8.03
CA GLY A 75 29.41 -17.29 -8.36
C GLY A 75 28.40 -17.41 -7.23
N LYS A 76 28.65 -16.80 -6.05
CA LYS A 76 27.74 -16.83 -4.89
C LYS A 76 26.66 -15.75 -4.98
N SER A 77 25.46 -15.99 -4.48
CA SER A 77 24.37 -15.00 -4.41
C SER A 77 24.58 -13.95 -3.31
N TYR A 78 24.07 -12.73 -3.54
CA TYR A 78 24.19 -11.58 -2.63
C TYR A 78 23.10 -11.51 -1.53
N SER A 79 22.11 -12.41 -1.53
CA SER A 79 20.93 -12.36 -0.64
C SER A 79 20.78 -13.64 0.21
N THR A 80 20.48 -13.46 1.49
CA THR A 80 20.49 -14.49 2.56
C THR A 80 19.13 -14.84 3.17
N ASN A 81 18.00 -14.39 2.62
CA ASN A 81 16.68 -14.60 3.24
C ASN A 81 15.72 -15.43 2.37
N LEU A 82 16.21 -16.49 1.72
CA LEU A 82 15.33 -17.49 1.10
C LEU A 82 14.66 -18.31 2.22
N ALA A 83 13.43 -17.93 2.61
CA ALA A 83 12.63 -18.69 3.57
C ALA A 83 12.58 -20.18 3.18
N TYR A 84 12.50 -20.46 1.87
CA TYR A 84 12.64 -21.79 1.29
C TYR A 84 13.70 -21.79 0.19
N THR A 85 14.77 -22.55 0.41
CA THR A 85 15.98 -22.52 -0.41
C THR A 85 16.06 -23.76 -1.32
N PRO A 86 16.36 -23.60 -2.62
CA PRO A 86 16.60 -24.73 -3.52
C PRO A 86 17.75 -25.63 -3.01
N PRO A 87 17.64 -26.97 -3.08
CA PRO A 87 18.65 -27.88 -2.53
C PRO A 87 20.07 -27.64 -3.04
N GLU A 88 20.21 -27.33 -4.32
CA GLU A 88 21.50 -27.06 -4.95
C GLU A 88 22.14 -25.76 -4.44
N TYR A 89 21.33 -24.75 -4.11
CA TYR A 89 21.80 -23.49 -3.56
C TYR A 89 22.41 -23.69 -2.17
N LEU A 90 21.83 -24.56 -1.33
CA LEU A 90 22.42 -24.90 -0.03
C LEU A 90 23.82 -25.53 -0.17
N ARG A 91 24.04 -26.26 -1.27
CA ARG A 91 25.32 -26.93 -1.54
C ARG A 91 26.40 -26.00 -2.08
N ASN A 92 26.06 -25.09 -3.00
CA ASN A 92 27.06 -24.33 -3.76
C ASN A 92 26.88 -22.80 -3.71
N GLY A 93 25.79 -22.30 -3.10
CA GLY A 93 25.46 -20.88 -2.97
C GLY A 93 25.09 -20.18 -4.27
N ARG A 94 24.78 -20.94 -5.35
CA ARG A 94 24.53 -20.41 -6.69
C ARG A 94 23.05 -20.50 -7.04
N VAL A 95 22.50 -19.40 -7.57
CA VAL A 95 21.17 -19.43 -8.21
C VAL A 95 21.36 -19.82 -9.67
N THR A 96 20.56 -20.78 -10.12
CA THR A 96 20.46 -21.22 -11.51
C THR A 96 19.03 -21.03 -12.03
N PRO A 97 18.76 -21.18 -13.35
CA PRO A 97 17.39 -21.14 -13.86
C PRO A 97 16.47 -22.18 -13.19
N GLU A 98 17.01 -23.35 -12.84
CA GLU A 98 16.29 -24.40 -12.12
C GLU A 98 16.00 -24.02 -10.66
N SER A 99 16.86 -23.20 -10.04
CA SER A 99 16.60 -22.60 -8.72
C SER A 99 15.42 -21.63 -8.79
N VAL A 100 15.29 -20.86 -9.88
CA VAL A 100 14.14 -19.97 -10.12
C VAL A 100 12.85 -20.79 -10.27
N ALA A 101 12.89 -21.90 -11.01
CA ALA A 101 11.76 -22.82 -11.13
C ALA A 101 11.34 -23.40 -9.78
N PHE A 102 12.29 -23.76 -8.91
CA PHE A 102 11.99 -24.23 -7.55
C PHE A 102 11.27 -23.16 -6.72
N SER A 103 11.77 -21.93 -6.71
CA SER A 103 11.12 -20.81 -6.02
C SER A 103 9.76 -20.45 -6.62
N PHE A 104 9.56 -20.64 -7.93
CA PHE A 104 8.23 -20.53 -8.52
C PHE A 104 7.27 -21.59 -7.96
N GLY A 105 7.75 -22.81 -7.76
CA GLY A 105 7.01 -23.88 -7.08
C GLY A 105 6.53 -23.49 -5.68
N THR A 106 7.34 -22.75 -4.92
CA THR A 106 6.91 -22.26 -3.59
C THR A 106 5.82 -21.20 -3.70
N VAL A 107 5.88 -20.33 -4.72
CA VAL A 107 4.79 -19.36 -4.99
C VAL A 107 3.49 -20.08 -5.37
N LEU A 108 3.55 -21.17 -6.15
CA LEU A 108 2.37 -21.98 -6.45
C LEU A 108 1.75 -22.59 -5.18
N LEU A 109 2.57 -23.03 -4.23
CA LEU A 109 2.08 -23.53 -2.93
C LEU A 109 1.40 -22.43 -2.12
N ASP A 110 1.99 -21.22 -2.09
CA ASP A 110 1.40 -20.07 -1.42
C ASP A 110 0.01 -19.75 -2.04
N LEU A 111 -0.09 -19.77 -3.37
CA LEU A 111 -1.36 -19.56 -4.10
C LEU A 111 -2.39 -20.66 -3.82
N LEU A 112 -1.99 -21.93 -3.80
CA LEU A 112 -2.90 -23.04 -3.51
C LEU A 112 -3.44 -22.98 -2.08
N SER A 113 -2.57 -22.70 -1.11
CA SER A 113 -2.88 -22.85 0.32
C SER A 113 -3.30 -21.57 1.03
N GLY A 114 -3.05 -20.40 0.43
CA GLY A 114 -3.23 -19.10 1.10
C GLY A 114 -2.28 -18.91 2.28
N LYS A 115 -1.22 -19.71 2.38
CA LYS A 115 -0.30 -19.73 3.53
C LYS A 115 1.14 -19.90 3.07
N HIS A 116 2.07 -19.37 3.84
CA HIS A 116 3.48 -19.59 3.60
C HIS A 116 3.93 -20.92 4.22
N ILE A 117 3.88 -22.00 3.42
CA ILE A 117 4.11 -23.39 3.89
C ILE A 117 5.47 -23.90 3.42
N PRO A 118 6.24 -24.60 4.29
CA PRO A 118 7.47 -25.27 3.88
C PRO A 118 7.25 -26.32 2.78
N PRO A 119 8.08 -26.34 1.72
CA PRO A 119 7.94 -27.32 0.63
C PRO A 119 7.96 -28.78 1.08
N SER A 120 8.70 -29.11 2.16
CA SER A 120 8.73 -30.45 2.71
C SER A 120 7.36 -30.94 3.18
N HIS A 121 6.61 -30.09 3.92
CA HIS A 121 5.25 -30.41 4.36
C HIS A 121 4.28 -30.51 3.18
N ALA A 122 4.43 -29.63 2.19
CA ALA A 122 3.58 -29.65 1.01
C ALA A 122 3.84 -30.90 0.14
N LEU A 123 5.09 -31.34 -0.02
CA LEU A 123 5.44 -32.53 -0.80
C LEU A 123 4.85 -33.82 -0.21
N ASP A 124 4.75 -33.92 1.12
CA ASP A 124 4.10 -35.06 1.78
C ASP A 124 2.58 -35.05 1.54
N MET A 125 1.95 -33.87 1.60
CA MET A 125 0.54 -33.68 1.23
C MET A 125 0.30 -33.95 -0.26
N ILE A 126 1.28 -33.62 -1.10
CA ILE A 126 1.30 -33.88 -2.54
C ILE A 126 1.35 -35.37 -2.85
N ARG A 127 2.25 -36.09 -2.22
CA ARG A 127 2.37 -37.55 -2.37
C ARG A 127 1.15 -38.30 -1.83
N GLY A 128 0.51 -37.76 -0.79
CA GLY A 128 -0.75 -38.27 -0.25
C GLY A 128 -1.99 -38.01 -1.12
N LYS A 129 -1.86 -37.26 -2.24
CA LYS A 129 -2.95 -36.86 -3.15
C LYS A 129 -4.13 -36.16 -2.49
N ASN A 130 -3.93 -35.53 -1.32
CA ASN A 130 -5.01 -34.89 -0.60
C ASN A 130 -5.05 -33.39 -0.91
N ILE A 131 -5.40 -33.07 -2.17
CA ILE A 131 -5.48 -31.69 -2.70
C ILE A 131 -6.34 -30.82 -1.77
N LEU A 132 -7.46 -31.36 -1.29
CA LEU A 132 -8.39 -30.67 -0.40
C LEU A 132 -7.78 -30.20 0.92
N LEU A 133 -6.77 -30.90 1.45
CA LEU A 133 -6.08 -30.47 2.68
C LEU A 133 -5.09 -29.32 2.43
N LEU A 134 -4.55 -29.23 1.21
CA LEU A 134 -3.60 -28.17 0.86
C LEU A 134 -4.34 -26.92 0.38
N THR A 135 -5.51 -27.06 -0.24
CA THR A 135 -6.26 -25.92 -0.77
C THR A 135 -6.76 -25.00 0.35
N ASP A 136 -6.65 -23.70 0.09
CA ASP A 136 -7.13 -22.66 0.99
C ASP A 136 -8.62 -22.81 1.30
N SER A 137 -8.96 -22.93 2.60
CA SER A 137 -10.33 -23.04 3.07
C SER A 137 -11.19 -21.82 2.73
N HIS A 138 -10.59 -20.64 2.57
CA HIS A 138 -11.31 -19.39 2.22
C HIS A 138 -11.81 -19.37 0.78
N LEU A 139 -11.35 -20.28 -0.08
CA LEU A 139 -11.95 -20.44 -1.40
C LEU A 139 -13.34 -21.04 -1.30
N GLU A 140 -13.72 -21.67 -0.18
CA GLU A 140 -15.07 -22.24 0.07
C GLU A 140 -15.54 -23.20 -1.05
N GLY A 141 -14.60 -23.86 -1.72
CA GLY A 141 -14.88 -24.74 -2.87
C GLY A 141 -15.10 -24.03 -4.21
N ASN A 142 -14.93 -22.71 -4.27
CA ASN A 142 -15.02 -21.90 -5.50
C ASN A 142 -13.76 -22.02 -6.38
N PHE A 143 -13.41 -23.25 -6.75
CA PHE A 143 -12.32 -23.57 -7.68
C PHE A 143 -12.63 -24.89 -8.41
N SER A 144 -12.13 -25.07 -9.63
CA SER A 144 -12.21 -26.38 -10.30
C SER A 144 -11.16 -27.33 -9.72
N THR A 145 -11.59 -28.55 -9.40
CA THR A 145 -10.68 -29.59 -8.91
C THR A 145 -9.65 -29.97 -9.97
N GLU A 146 -10.05 -29.96 -11.24
CA GLU A 146 -9.19 -30.22 -12.40
C GLU A 146 -8.10 -29.13 -12.52
N GLU A 147 -8.48 -27.86 -12.48
CA GLU A 147 -7.53 -26.72 -12.49
C GLU A 147 -6.55 -26.81 -11.32
N ALA A 148 -7.07 -27.03 -10.10
CA ALA A 148 -6.24 -27.17 -8.91
C ALA A 148 -5.28 -28.36 -9.01
N THR A 149 -5.72 -29.49 -9.59
CA THR A 149 -4.87 -30.67 -9.83
C THR A 149 -3.72 -30.35 -10.78
N VAL A 150 -3.96 -29.57 -11.84
CA VAL A 150 -2.90 -29.14 -12.77
C VAL A 150 -1.89 -28.24 -12.07
N VAL A 151 -2.35 -27.21 -11.34
CA VAL A 151 -1.47 -26.29 -10.60
C VAL A 151 -0.64 -27.04 -9.56
N PHE A 152 -1.25 -27.99 -8.87
CA PHE A 152 -0.59 -28.85 -7.89
C PHE A 152 0.46 -29.77 -8.51
N GLY A 153 0.15 -30.38 -9.66
CA GLY A 153 1.11 -31.17 -10.43
C GLY A 153 2.31 -30.33 -10.86
N LEU A 154 2.06 -29.10 -11.32
CA LEU A 154 3.11 -28.16 -11.70
C LEU A 154 3.98 -27.75 -10.51
N ALA A 155 3.38 -27.45 -9.35
CA ALA A 155 4.11 -27.17 -8.11
C ALA A 155 4.99 -28.36 -7.71
N SER A 156 4.47 -29.59 -7.80
CA SER A 156 5.24 -30.81 -7.54
C SER A 156 6.44 -30.98 -8.48
N GLN A 157 6.29 -30.66 -9.77
CA GLN A 157 7.39 -30.71 -10.74
C GLN A 157 8.44 -29.62 -10.47
N CYS A 158 8.01 -28.41 -10.11
CA CYS A 158 8.92 -27.32 -9.74
C CYS A 158 9.76 -27.66 -8.50
N LEU A 159 9.17 -28.37 -7.53
CA LEU A 159 9.80 -28.70 -6.25
C LEU A 159 10.59 -30.02 -6.27
N GLN A 160 10.87 -30.60 -7.44
CA GLN A 160 11.72 -31.79 -7.55
C GLN A 160 13.11 -31.53 -6.98
N TYR A 161 13.65 -32.55 -6.31
CA TYR A 161 14.96 -32.46 -5.69
C TYR A 161 16.04 -32.25 -6.74
N GLU A 162 16.01 -33.03 -7.82
CA GLU A 162 16.96 -32.94 -8.93
C GLU A 162 16.64 -31.73 -9.85
N PRO A 163 17.55 -30.75 -10.00
CA PRO A 163 17.28 -29.53 -10.76
C PRO A 163 16.84 -29.77 -12.20
N ARG A 164 17.40 -30.80 -12.85
CA ARG A 164 17.11 -31.17 -14.25
C ARG A 164 15.70 -31.71 -14.50
N GLU A 165 15.00 -32.11 -13.44
CA GLU A 165 13.61 -32.62 -13.53
C GLU A 165 12.58 -31.49 -13.44
N ARG A 166 13.02 -30.27 -13.15
CA ARG A 166 12.16 -29.10 -13.02
C ARG A 166 11.83 -28.52 -14.41
N PRO A 167 10.61 -28.00 -14.61
CA PRO A 167 10.19 -27.41 -15.87
C PRO A 167 10.95 -26.11 -16.18
N LYS A 168 11.04 -25.76 -17.47
CA LYS A 168 11.55 -24.45 -17.90
C LYS A 168 10.44 -23.40 -17.82
N THR A 169 10.81 -22.12 -17.80
CA THR A 169 9.86 -20.99 -17.77
C THR A 169 8.80 -21.07 -18.86
N LYS A 170 9.19 -21.46 -20.07
CA LYS A 170 8.28 -21.67 -21.20
C LYS A 170 7.24 -22.76 -20.92
N ASP A 171 7.65 -23.85 -20.26
CA ASP A 171 6.77 -24.96 -19.90
C ASP A 171 5.75 -24.50 -18.84
N LEU A 172 6.18 -23.66 -17.88
CA LEU A 172 5.29 -23.03 -16.89
C LEU A 172 4.18 -22.22 -17.57
N VAL A 173 4.55 -21.34 -18.51
CA VAL A 173 3.59 -20.51 -19.28
C VAL A 173 2.63 -21.41 -20.06
N SER A 174 3.15 -22.41 -20.77
CA SER A 174 2.33 -23.33 -21.57
C SER A 174 1.32 -24.13 -20.73
N THR A 175 1.66 -24.42 -19.47
CA THR A 175 0.79 -25.16 -18.55
C THR A 175 -0.27 -24.26 -17.92
N LEU A 176 0.08 -23.01 -17.61
CA LEU A 176 -0.79 -22.06 -16.88
C LEU A 176 -1.72 -21.24 -17.78
N SER A 177 -1.33 -21.03 -19.05
CA SER A 177 -2.11 -20.24 -20.01
C SER A 177 -3.52 -20.81 -20.24
N PRO A 178 -3.71 -22.14 -20.44
CA PRO A 178 -5.05 -22.71 -20.63
C PRO A 178 -5.96 -22.64 -19.39
N LEU A 179 -5.41 -22.38 -18.20
CA LEU A 179 -6.17 -22.34 -16.95
C LEU A 179 -6.89 -21.00 -16.73
N GLN A 180 -6.62 -19.97 -17.54
CA GLN A 180 -7.25 -18.66 -17.37
C GLN A 180 -8.74 -18.72 -17.72
N ASN A 181 -9.60 -18.64 -16.70
CA ASN A 181 -11.06 -18.81 -16.83
C ASN A 181 -11.87 -17.50 -16.75
N LYS A 182 -11.23 -16.38 -16.41
CA LYS A 182 -11.83 -15.03 -16.45
C LYS A 182 -10.89 -13.99 -17.10
N PRO A 183 -10.37 -14.21 -18.33
CA PRO A 183 -9.40 -13.31 -18.95
C PRO A 183 -9.95 -11.89 -19.15
N ASP A 184 -11.24 -11.75 -19.42
CA ASP A 184 -11.89 -10.47 -19.71
C ASP A 184 -12.27 -9.66 -18.47
N VAL A 185 -12.14 -10.23 -17.27
CA VAL A 185 -12.45 -9.54 -16.01
C VAL A 185 -11.18 -8.83 -15.51
N PRO A 186 -11.17 -7.48 -15.42
CA PRO A 186 -10.05 -6.73 -14.88
C PRO A 186 -9.59 -7.17 -13.48
N SER A 187 -8.27 -7.13 -13.25
CA SER A 187 -7.67 -7.62 -11.99
C SER A 187 -8.11 -6.85 -10.75
N HIS A 188 -8.30 -5.53 -10.83
CA HIS A 188 -8.85 -4.74 -9.73
C HIS A 188 -10.21 -5.25 -9.25
N MET A 189 -11.11 -5.69 -10.16
CA MET A 189 -12.40 -6.26 -9.75
C MET A 189 -12.22 -7.59 -9.01
N MET A 190 -11.29 -8.43 -9.46
CA MET A 190 -10.99 -9.71 -8.79
C MET A 190 -10.33 -9.55 -7.42
N LEU A 191 -9.58 -8.47 -7.22
CA LEU A 191 -8.96 -8.11 -5.94
C LEU A 191 -9.89 -7.30 -5.02
N GLY A 192 -11.13 -7.01 -5.44
CA GLY A 192 -12.03 -6.14 -4.68
C GLY A 192 -11.53 -4.71 -4.56
N ILE A 193 -10.58 -4.30 -5.42
CA ILE A 193 -10.08 -2.93 -5.50
C ILE A 193 -11.15 -2.12 -6.22
N SER A 194 -11.82 -1.27 -5.45
CA SER A 194 -12.73 -0.29 -6.02
C SER A 194 -11.90 0.70 -6.84
N LYS A 195 -11.84 0.52 -8.17
CA LYS A 195 -11.40 1.61 -9.03
C LYS A 195 -12.35 2.77 -8.79
N GLN A 196 -11.84 3.91 -8.33
CA GLN A 196 -12.45 5.16 -8.70
C GLN A 196 -12.30 5.25 -10.22
N GLU A 197 -13.34 4.90 -10.97
CA GLU A 197 -13.39 5.20 -12.39
C GLU A 197 -13.23 6.72 -12.54
N GLU A 198 -12.21 7.15 -13.29
CA GLU A 198 -12.29 8.41 -14.03
C GLU A 198 -13.54 8.33 -14.92
N THR A 199 -14.65 8.81 -14.38
CA THR A 199 -15.94 8.84 -15.08
C THR A 199 -15.98 10.08 -15.98
N PRO A 200 -16.60 10.00 -17.17
CA PRO A 200 -16.83 11.18 -18.00
C PRO A 200 -17.72 12.21 -17.25
N PRO A 201 -17.61 13.52 -17.56
CA PRO A 201 -18.12 14.57 -16.70
C PRO A 201 -19.64 14.53 -16.66
N THR A 202 -20.20 14.10 -15.52
CA THR A 202 -21.62 14.28 -15.24
C THR A 202 -21.84 14.48 -13.73
N PRO A 203 -22.94 15.15 -13.38
CA PRO A 203 -22.99 16.45 -12.73
C PRO A 203 -22.39 16.44 -11.32
N GLN A 204 -21.69 17.53 -10.99
CA GLN A 204 -21.03 17.82 -9.72
C GLN A 204 -21.77 17.23 -8.51
N ARG A 205 -21.15 16.21 -7.92
CA ARG A 205 -21.40 15.78 -6.53
C ARG A 205 -21.28 17.03 -5.64
N PRO A 206 -22.17 17.26 -4.67
CA PRO A 206 -22.00 18.38 -3.76
C PRO A 206 -20.73 18.15 -2.93
N LEU A 207 -19.64 18.80 -3.34
CA LEU A 207 -18.35 18.81 -2.65
C LEU A 207 -18.57 19.32 -1.22
N SER A 208 -17.82 18.80 -0.26
CA SER A 208 -17.81 19.40 1.08
C SER A 208 -17.28 20.85 0.96
N PRO A 209 -17.64 21.77 1.88
CA PRO A 209 -17.12 23.14 1.81
C PRO A 209 -15.59 23.20 1.77
N MET A 210 -14.91 22.26 2.43
CA MET A 210 -13.45 22.17 2.44
C MET A 210 -12.91 21.62 1.13
N ASP A 211 -13.52 20.56 0.60
CA ASP A 211 -13.16 19.96 -0.69
C ASP A 211 -13.31 20.96 -1.85
N ASP A 212 -14.42 21.68 -1.89
CA ASP A 212 -14.71 22.73 -2.85
C ASP A 212 -13.70 23.89 -2.78
N ALA A 213 -13.32 24.29 -1.56
CA ALA A 213 -12.31 25.32 -1.34
C ALA A 213 -10.91 24.87 -1.78
N CYS A 214 -10.52 23.62 -1.47
CA CYS A 214 -9.22 23.06 -1.81
C CYS A 214 -9.08 22.81 -3.32
N SER A 215 -10.13 22.28 -3.95
CA SER A 215 -10.21 22.06 -5.40
C SER A 215 -10.00 23.35 -6.21
N ARG A 216 -10.52 24.48 -5.71
CA ARG A 216 -10.33 25.81 -6.33
C ARG A 216 -9.07 26.52 -5.86
N MET A 217 -8.31 25.93 -4.94
CA MET A 217 -7.20 26.57 -4.23
C MET A 217 -7.59 27.91 -3.60
N ASP A 218 -8.84 28.04 -3.12
CA ASP A 218 -9.33 29.23 -2.46
C ASP A 218 -8.87 29.25 -1.01
N LEU A 219 -7.65 29.76 -0.80
CA LEU A 219 -7.05 29.88 0.52
C LEU A 219 -7.90 30.72 1.49
N THR A 220 -8.73 31.65 0.99
CA THR A 220 -9.61 32.47 1.83
C THR A 220 -10.80 31.65 2.35
N ALA A 221 -11.38 30.79 1.51
CA ALA A 221 -12.42 29.86 1.94
C ALA A 221 -11.87 28.82 2.92
N ILE A 222 -10.68 28.25 2.65
CA ILE A 222 -10.01 27.31 3.57
C ILE A 222 -9.75 27.99 4.94
N HIS A 223 -9.29 29.25 4.93
CA HIS A 223 -9.10 30.05 6.14
C HIS A 223 -10.38 30.17 6.97
N GLN A 224 -11.50 30.56 6.33
CA GLN A 224 -12.78 30.70 7.01
C GLN A 224 -13.24 29.38 7.63
N ILE A 225 -13.08 28.27 6.91
CA ILE A 225 -13.45 26.94 7.40
C ILE A 225 -12.62 26.57 8.64
N LEU A 226 -11.29 26.74 8.59
CA LEU A 226 -10.39 26.45 9.72
C LEU A 226 -10.62 27.36 10.95
N VAL A 227 -11.14 28.58 10.74
CA VAL A 227 -11.59 29.46 11.83
C VAL A 227 -12.87 28.92 12.47
N MET A 228 -13.82 28.44 11.65
CA MET A 228 -15.14 27.97 12.11
C MET A 228 -15.11 26.57 12.76
N THR A 229 -14.22 25.68 12.32
CA THR A 229 -14.08 24.32 12.90
C THR A 229 -13.39 24.30 14.26
N HIS A 230 -12.79 25.42 14.69
CA HIS A 230 -12.08 25.56 15.97
C HIS A 230 -11.07 24.42 16.21
N TYR A 231 -11.19 23.67 17.30
CA TYR A 231 -10.38 22.49 17.63
C TYR A 231 -11.25 21.22 17.74
N LYS A 232 -12.42 21.22 17.08
CA LYS A 232 -13.42 20.15 17.21
C LYS A 232 -12.91 18.77 16.77
N ASP A 233 -11.88 18.75 15.92
CA ASP A 233 -11.27 17.53 15.40
C ASP A 233 -10.00 17.11 16.14
N ASP A 234 -9.54 17.86 17.15
CA ASP A 234 -8.46 17.42 18.05
C ASP A 234 -9.05 16.37 19.03
N VAL A 235 -9.17 15.11 18.58
CA VAL A 235 -9.62 14.00 19.45
C VAL A 235 -8.63 13.84 20.60
N GLY A 236 -9.08 14.15 21.82
CA GLY A 236 -8.28 13.94 23.04
C GLY A 236 -7.87 15.20 23.83
N THR A 237 -8.39 16.39 23.52
CA THR A 237 -8.17 17.59 24.37
C THR A 237 -9.27 17.83 25.41
N ASN A 238 -9.88 16.77 25.97
CA ASN A 238 -10.72 16.91 27.15
C ASN A 238 -9.96 16.54 28.43
N GLU A 239 -9.92 17.53 29.32
CA GLU A 239 -9.53 17.51 30.74
C GLU A 239 -8.03 17.39 31.06
N LEU A 240 -7.35 18.54 31.05
CA LEU A 240 -6.16 18.75 31.85
C LEU A 240 -6.53 18.65 33.33
N SER A 241 -6.16 17.55 33.97
CA SER A 241 -6.26 17.34 35.41
C SER A 241 -5.05 17.96 36.11
N PHE A 242 -5.28 18.86 37.07
CA PHE A 242 -4.41 19.37 38.16
C PHE A 242 -2.94 19.78 37.87
N GLN A 243 -2.41 19.60 36.66
CA GLN A 243 -1.02 19.83 36.25
C GLN A 243 -0.78 21.18 35.55
N GLU A 244 -1.79 22.04 35.45
CA GLU A 244 -1.77 23.33 34.74
C GLU A 244 -0.86 24.43 35.35
N TRP A 245 0.03 24.10 36.29
CA TRP A 245 0.64 25.11 37.16
C TRP A 245 2.07 25.54 36.82
N THR A 246 2.70 25.05 35.75
CA THR A 246 4.05 25.50 35.34
C THR A 246 3.97 26.76 34.46
N GLN A 247 4.92 27.69 34.64
CA GLN A 247 5.00 28.92 33.83
C GLN A 247 5.14 28.59 32.33
N GLN A 248 5.91 27.56 32.00
CA GLN A 248 6.13 27.09 30.63
C GLN A 248 4.82 26.64 29.94
N MET A 249 3.92 25.97 30.65
CA MET A 249 2.62 25.55 30.10
C MET A 249 1.71 26.76 29.83
N ARG A 250 1.73 27.76 30.72
CA ARG A 250 0.99 29.02 30.52
C ARG A 250 1.50 29.78 29.29
N ASP A 251 2.81 29.94 29.19
CA ASP A 251 3.44 30.65 28.06
C ASP A 251 3.14 29.96 26.72
N MET A 252 3.13 28.61 26.69
CA MET A 252 2.73 27.82 25.54
C MET A 252 1.26 28.08 25.15
N LEU A 253 0.33 27.93 26.11
CA LEU A 253 -1.10 28.13 25.83
C LEU A 253 -1.41 29.57 25.41
N ASP A 254 -0.68 30.54 25.95
CA ASP A 254 -0.80 31.94 25.54
C ASP A 254 -0.19 32.19 24.15
N ALA A 255 0.88 31.48 23.76
CA ALA A 255 1.39 31.49 22.39
C ALA A 255 0.35 30.94 21.39
N ARG A 256 -0.31 29.82 21.70
CA ARG A 256 -1.42 29.28 20.89
C ARG A 256 -2.56 30.28 20.75
N LYS A 257 -3.00 30.90 21.84
CA LYS A 257 -4.06 31.92 21.81
C LYS A 257 -3.70 33.14 20.96
N ARG A 258 -2.47 33.67 21.11
CA ARG A 258 -1.96 34.77 20.26
C ARG A 258 -1.92 34.36 18.79
N GLY A 259 -1.49 33.14 18.50
CA GLY A 259 -1.49 32.57 17.15
C GLY A 259 -2.90 32.49 16.57
N ASP A 260 -3.89 32.04 17.33
CA ASP A 260 -5.29 31.95 16.89
C ASP A 260 -5.93 33.33 16.64
N LEU A 261 -5.60 34.32 17.45
CA LEU A 261 -6.01 35.72 17.25
C LEU A 261 -5.42 36.26 15.95
N ALA A 262 -4.09 36.16 15.79
CA ALA A 262 -3.40 36.60 14.57
C ALA A 262 -3.89 35.87 13.32
N PHE A 263 -4.15 34.56 13.43
CA PHE A 263 -4.71 33.74 12.36
C PHE A 263 -6.09 34.27 11.95
N ARG A 264 -6.98 34.53 12.91
CA ARG A 264 -8.32 35.09 12.64
C ARG A 264 -8.26 36.46 11.98
N ASP A 265 -7.33 37.31 12.43
CA ASP A 265 -7.13 38.67 11.93
C ASP A 265 -6.35 38.71 10.60
N LYS A 266 -5.99 37.53 10.05
CA LYS A 266 -5.21 37.34 8.82
C LYS A 266 -3.81 37.93 8.87
N ASP A 267 -3.26 38.14 10.07
CA ASP A 267 -1.84 38.41 10.28
C ASP A 267 -1.06 37.09 10.29
N PHE A 268 -0.84 36.54 9.10
CA PHE A 268 -0.27 35.22 8.92
C PHE A 268 1.18 35.10 9.40
N LYS A 269 1.97 36.18 9.34
CA LYS A 269 3.36 36.18 9.81
C LYS A 269 3.42 36.08 11.33
N THR A 270 2.65 36.93 12.03
CA THR A 270 2.54 36.85 13.49
C THR A 270 1.94 35.51 13.94
N ALA A 271 0.99 34.96 13.18
CA ALA A 271 0.43 33.63 13.45
C ALA A 271 1.49 32.52 13.33
N ILE A 272 2.35 32.56 12.30
CA ILE A 272 3.47 31.61 12.13
C ILE A 272 4.41 31.67 13.33
N ASP A 273 4.81 32.86 13.76
CA ASP A 273 5.74 33.04 14.88
C ASP A 273 5.13 32.49 16.18
N CYS A 274 3.86 32.80 16.44
CA CYS A 274 3.15 32.33 17.64
C CYS A 274 2.93 30.82 17.64
N TYR A 275 2.56 30.22 16.51
CA TYR A 275 2.41 28.77 16.40
C TYR A 275 3.76 28.05 16.46
N SER A 276 4.84 28.64 15.97
CA SER A 276 6.19 28.08 16.12
C SER A 276 6.64 28.09 17.57
N GLN A 277 6.40 29.17 18.31
CA GLN A 277 6.62 29.19 19.77
C GLN A 277 5.82 28.09 20.49
N PHE A 278 4.58 27.83 20.10
CA PHE A 278 3.79 26.74 20.67
C PHE A 278 4.43 25.36 20.40
N ILE A 279 4.84 25.11 19.15
CA ILE A 279 5.38 23.82 18.71
C ILE A 279 6.77 23.56 19.30
N ASP A 280 7.64 24.56 19.35
CA ASP A 280 9.03 24.41 19.81
C ASP A 280 9.13 24.05 21.30
N VAL A 281 8.13 24.44 22.10
CA VAL A 281 8.06 24.06 23.53
C VAL A 281 7.74 22.55 23.69
N GLY A 282 7.11 21.92 22.70
CA GLY A 282 7.05 20.46 22.53
C GLY A 282 6.27 19.65 23.57
N THR A 283 5.64 20.29 24.57
CA THR A 283 4.89 19.60 25.63
C THR A 283 3.47 19.18 25.21
N MET A 284 2.89 19.84 24.20
CA MET A 284 1.56 19.53 23.66
C MET A 284 1.61 19.54 22.14
N ILE A 285 1.00 18.53 21.53
CA ILE A 285 0.95 18.38 20.07
C ILE A 285 -0.50 18.60 19.62
N SER A 286 -0.71 19.52 18.68
CA SER A 286 -2.05 19.82 18.14
C SER A 286 -2.02 19.77 16.61
N PRO A 287 -2.76 18.83 15.97
CA PRO A 287 -2.81 18.74 14.52
C PRO A 287 -3.45 19.99 13.91
N THR A 288 -4.43 20.60 14.60
CA THR A 288 -5.03 21.88 14.17
C THR A 288 -4.02 23.03 14.13
N VAL A 289 -3.08 23.12 15.08
CA VAL A 289 -2.04 24.16 15.05
C VAL A 289 -1.13 23.98 13.82
N HIS A 290 -0.75 22.74 13.51
CA HIS A 290 0.02 22.45 12.30
C HIS A 290 -0.76 22.80 11.01
N ALA A 291 -2.04 22.44 10.91
CA ALA A 291 -2.85 22.79 9.74
C ALA A 291 -3.02 24.31 9.57
N ARG A 292 -3.25 25.06 10.66
CA ARG A 292 -3.35 26.53 10.60
C ARG A 292 -2.02 27.18 10.20
N ARG A 293 -0.90 26.74 10.77
CA ARG A 293 0.43 27.24 10.41
C ARG A 293 0.78 26.89 8.96
N SER A 294 0.39 25.71 8.49
CA SER A 294 0.48 25.32 7.08
C SER A 294 -0.26 26.30 6.16
N LEU A 295 -1.50 26.68 6.51
CA LEU A 295 -2.24 27.68 5.73
C LEU A 295 -1.56 29.05 5.75
N CYS A 296 -1.03 29.49 6.90
CA CYS A 296 -0.28 30.74 6.96
C CYS A 296 0.92 30.73 6.02
N TYR A 297 1.66 29.61 5.96
CA TYR A 297 2.76 29.45 5.02
C TYR A 297 2.30 29.53 3.56
N LEU A 298 1.17 28.92 3.21
CA LEU A 298 0.58 29.07 1.86
C LEU A 298 0.19 30.52 1.55
N MET A 299 -0.38 31.23 2.53
CA MET A 299 -0.72 32.66 2.39
C MET A 299 0.52 33.57 2.28
N CYS A 300 1.68 33.09 2.76
CA CYS A 300 2.96 33.77 2.67
C CYS A 300 3.85 33.25 1.52
N ASP A 301 3.29 32.44 0.60
CA ASP A 301 3.99 31.88 -0.56
C ASP A 301 5.20 30.99 -0.19
N GLN A 302 5.04 30.19 0.88
CA GLN A 302 6.03 29.23 1.37
C GLN A 302 5.50 27.79 1.33
N PRO A 303 5.24 27.22 0.12
CA PRO A 303 4.55 25.94 -0.02
C PRO A 303 5.33 24.74 0.53
N ASP A 304 6.67 24.75 0.51
CA ASP A 304 7.47 23.68 1.12
C ASP A 304 7.29 23.59 2.65
N ALA A 305 7.22 24.75 3.31
CA ALA A 305 6.99 24.82 4.76
C ALA A 305 5.56 24.39 5.09
N ALA A 306 4.60 24.79 4.25
CA ALA A 306 3.21 24.38 4.37
C ALA A 306 3.05 22.85 4.25
N LEU A 307 3.71 22.23 3.27
CA LEU A 307 3.63 20.78 3.08
C LEU A 307 4.18 20.02 4.28
N ARG A 308 5.34 20.43 4.83
CA ARG A 308 5.91 19.81 6.03
C ARG A 308 4.96 19.85 7.23
N ASP A 309 4.29 20.99 7.44
CA ASP A 309 3.32 21.13 8.52
C ASP A 309 2.06 20.27 8.29
N ALA A 310 1.59 20.19 7.04
CA ALA A 310 0.44 19.35 6.70
C ALA A 310 0.74 17.85 6.89
N MET A 311 1.95 17.40 6.53
CA MET A 311 2.43 16.04 6.82
C MET A 311 2.56 15.80 8.33
N GLN A 312 3.06 16.78 9.09
CA GLN A 312 3.14 16.66 10.55
C GLN A 312 1.75 16.54 11.18
N ALA A 313 0.75 17.29 10.69
CA ALA A 313 -0.63 17.15 11.12
C ALA A 313 -1.17 15.73 10.89
N GLN A 314 -0.85 15.12 9.73
CA GLN A 314 -1.20 13.73 9.42
C GLN A 314 -0.50 12.74 10.36
N CYS A 315 0.79 12.93 10.67
CA CYS A 315 1.50 12.07 11.61
C CYS A 315 0.85 12.08 13.00
N VAL A 316 0.30 13.22 13.42
CA VAL A 316 -0.36 13.38 14.72
C VAL A 316 -1.78 12.79 14.70
N TYR A 317 -2.52 12.97 13.61
CA TYR A 317 -3.84 12.38 13.44
C TYR A 317 -4.00 11.77 12.04
N PRO A 318 -3.69 10.47 11.87
CA PRO A 318 -3.63 9.81 10.56
C PRO A 318 -4.95 9.77 9.77
N ASP A 319 -6.08 9.73 10.46
CA ASP A 319 -7.42 9.68 9.84
C ASP A 319 -8.06 11.08 9.67
N TRP A 320 -7.28 12.17 9.80
CA TRP A 320 -7.81 13.52 9.72
C TRP A 320 -7.81 14.08 8.30
N SER A 321 -9.00 14.16 7.69
CA SER A 321 -9.19 14.64 6.31
C SER A 321 -8.56 16.02 6.04
N THR A 322 -8.63 16.96 7.00
CA THR A 322 -8.03 18.30 6.87
C THR A 322 -6.52 18.26 6.63
N ALA A 323 -5.79 17.29 7.20
CA ALA A 323 -4.35 17.18 6.95
C ALA A 323 -4.06 16.88 5.47
N PHE A 324 -4.84 16.00 4.85
CA PHE A 324 -4.72 15.64 3.44
C PHE A 324 -5.13 16.80 2.52
N TYR A 325 -6.21 17.52 2.85
CA TYR A 325 -6.60 18.74 2.13
C TYR A 325 -5.47 19.78 2.12
N MET A 326 -4.82 20.00 3.26
CA MET A 326 -3.69 20.94 3.34
C MET A 326 -2.47 20.46 2.54
N GLN A 327 -2.19 19.15 2.49
CA GLN A 327 -1.14 18.59 1.63
C GLN A 327 -1.46 18.79 0.15
N ALA A 328 -2.71 18.55 -0.27
CA ALA A 328 -3.15 18.73 -1.64
C ALA A 328 -2.90 20.16 -2.14
N VAL A 329 -3.28 21.16 -1.34
CA VAL A 329 -3.09 22.58 -1.71
C VAL A 329 -1.61 22.96 -1.77
N ALA A 330 -0.80 22.45 -0.84
CA ALA A 330 0.64 22.70 -0.84
C ALA A 330 1.36 22.05 -2.04
N LEU A 331 1.02 20.80 -2.36
CA LEU A 331 1.54 20.07 -3.53
C LEU A 331 1.11 20.74 -4.85
N ALA A 332 -0.13 21.22 -4.94
CA ALA A 332 -0.60 21.96 -6.11
C ALA A 332 0.18 23.26 -6.32
N LYS A 333 0.56 23.96 -5.24
CA LYS A 333 1.44 25.14 -5.29
C LYS A 333 2.90 24.82 -5.66
N LEU A 334 3.31 23.56 -5.52
CA LEU A 334 4.64 23.06 -5.92
C LEU A 334 4.65 22.45 -7.33
N ASP A 335 3.59 22.65 -8.12
CA ASP A 335 3.39 22.05 -9.45
C ASP A 335 3.37 20.50 -9.45
N MET A 336 3.14 19.88 -8.29
CA MET A 336 3.00 18.43 -8.11
C MET A 336 1.54 18.01 -8.27
N HIS A 337 0.95 18.28 -9.44
CA HIS A 337 -0.50 18.16 -9.67
C HIS A 337 -1.07 16.74 -9.47
N LYS A 338 -0.29 15.70 -9.79
CA LYS A 338 -0.71 14.31 -9.59
C LYS A 338 -0.84 13.99 -8.10
N ASP A 339 0.21 14.27 -7.35
CA ASP A 339 0.23 14.02 -5.89
C ASP A 339 -0.83 14.88 -5.17
N ALA A 340 -1.08 16.10 -5.66
CA ALA A 340 -2.15 16.95 -5.15
C ALA A 340 -3.54 16.34 -5.35
N ALA A 341 -3.81 15.78 -6.53
CA ALA A 341 -5.08 15.11 -6.83
C ALA A 341 -5.26 13.85 -5.96
N ASP A 342 -4.18 13.07 -5.78
CA ASP A 342 -4.20 11.88 -4.94
C ASP A 342 -4.54 12.25 -3.47
N MET A 343 -3.92 13.30 -2.92
CA MET A 343 -4.22 13.78 -1.56
C MET A 343 -5.65 14.31 -1.41
N LEU A 344 -6.21 14.97 -2.44
CA LEU A 344 -7.58 15.48 -2.43
C LEU A 344 -8.60 14.32 -2.43
N ASN A 345 -8.34 13.27 -3.20
CA ASN A 345 -9.16 12.07 -3.23
C ASN A 345 -9.15 11.34 -1.87
N GLU A 346 -7.97 11.17 -1.26
CA GLU A 346 -7.84 10.56 0.07
C GLU A 346 -8.57 11.37 1.15
N ALA A 347 -8.48 12.70 1.13
CA ALA A 347 -9.19 13.57 2.06
C ALA A 347 -10.72 13.35 1.98
N THR A 348 -11.25 13.27 0.75
CA THR A 348 -12.67 13.03 0.49
C THR A 348 -13.13 11.66 0.98
N LEU A 349 -12.32 10.62 0.75
CA LEU A 349 -12.60 9.26 1.23
C LEU A 349 -12.68 9.19 2.77
N LEU A 350 -11.79 9.91 3.47
CA LEU A 350 -11.79 10.00 4.93
C LEU A 350 -13.03 10.73 5.46
N GLU A 351 -13.49 11.80 4.81
CA GLU A 351 -14.74 12.47 5.18
C GLU A 351 -15.96 11.55 4.98
N GLU A 352 -16.02 10.80 3.88
CA GLU A 352 -17.09 9.82 3.65
C GLU A 352 -17.10 8.73 4.72
N LYS A 353 -15.93 8.19 5.09
CA LYS A 353 -15.79 7.19 6.15
C LYS A 353 -16.28 7.72 7.50
N LYS A 354 -15.95 8.97 7.84
CA LYS A 354 -16.42 9.65 9.06
C LYS A 354 -17.94 9.84 9.06
N GLN A 355 -18.54 10.21 7.93
CA GLN A 355 -19.99 10.38 7.80
C GLN A 355 -20.77 9.06 7.85
N ARG A 356 -20.22 7.97 7.29
CA ARG A 356 -20.82 6.63 7.37
C ARG A 356 -20.69 6.02 8.76
N GLY A 357 -19.57 6.24 9.45
CA GLY A 357 -19.36 5.78 10.83
C GLY A 357 -20.19 6.53 11.88
N GLY A 358 -20.63 7.77 11.60
CA GLY A 358 -21.50 8.55 12.48
C GLY A 358 -23.01 8.21 12.38
N LYS A 359 -23.41 7.39 11.40
CA LYS A 359 -24.78 6.86 11.26
C LYS A 359 -24.83 5.40 11.67
N GLY A 360 -24.73 5.14 12.97
CA GLY A 360 -25.25 3.90 13.56
C GLY A 360 -26.77 3.99 13.78
N PRO A 361 -27.50 2.85 13.80
CA PRO A 361 -28.96 2.81 14.00
C PRO A 361 -29.44 3.39 15.33
#